data_AF-A0AAU5DRD2-F1
#
_entry.id   AF-A0AAU5DRD2-F1
#
_cell.length_a   1.000
_cell.length_b   1.000
_cell.length_c   1.000
_cell.angle_alpha   90.00
_cell.angle_beta   90.00
_cell.angle_gamma   90.00
#
_symmetry.space_group_name_H-M   'P 1'
#
loop_
_entity.id
_entity.type
_entity.pdbx_description
1 polymer ?
#
loop_
_entity_poly.entity_id
_entity_poly.type
_entity_poly.pdbx_seq_one_letter_code
_entity_poly.pdbx_strand_id
1 'polypeptide(L)'
;MTVSIDRSRSLEELERDRWGAPPPDATRLVATAHALRRRPVGTLTVEDLRLLIGQDVGLPVLLPLAVEVLREDPLAEGHMYEGDLLGAVLTRSSAVWGVYPELAGQVALLVHGLSDLAPDLRSKVEAFVGAVQNP
;
A
#
# COMPACT_ATOMS: atom_id res chain seq x y z
N MET A 1 7.70 -7.09 -15.99
CA MET A 1 6.45 -7.75 -16.42
C MET A 1 5.33 -7.25 -15.53
N THR A 2 4.33 -6.57 -16.05
CA THR A 2 3.15 -6.18 -15.25
C THR A 2 2.28 -7.42 -15.11
N VAL A 3 2.29 -8.04 -13.92
CA VAL A 3 1.36 -9.12 -13.61
C VAL A 3 -0.03 -8.51 -13.56
N SER A 4 -0.93 -8.97 -14.43
CA SER A 4 -2.34 -8.56 -14.37
C SER A 4 -2.97 -9.19 -13.14
N ILE A 5 -3.40 -8.36 -12.19
CA ILE A 5 -4.08 -8.80 -10.96
C ILE A 5 -5.57 -8.97 -11.28
N ASP A 6 -6.13 -10.13 -10.98
CA ASP A 6 -7.57 -10.36 -11.08
C ASP A 6 -8.31 -9.63 -9.95
N ARG A 7 -8.88 -8.47 -10.29
CA ARG A 7 -9.56 -7.58 -9.36
C ARG A 7 -10.87 -8.13 -8.79
N SER A 8 -11.42 -9.19 -9.39
CA SER A 8 -12.62 -9.86 -8.89
C SER A 8 -12.35 -10.81 -7.72
N ARG A 9 -11.08 -11.14 -7.47
CA ARG A 9 -10.64 -12.07 -6.43
C ARG A 9 -10.16 -11.35 -5.18
N SER A 10 -10.27 -12.01 -4.04
CA SER A 10 -9.79 -11.50 -2.76
C SER A 10 -8.30 -11.75 -2.53
N LEU A 11 -7.70 -11.13 -1.51
CA LEU A 11 -6.31 -11.42 -1.14
C LEU A 11 -6.12 -12.88 -0.77
N GLU A 12 -7.05 -13.46 -0.01
CA GLU A 12 -6.97 -14.88 0.37
C GLU A 12 -6.96 -15.80 -0.85
N GLU A 13 -7.69 -15.43 -1.90
CA GLU A 13 -7.77 -16.19 -3.14
C GLU A 13 -6.53 -16.03 -4.02
N LEU A 14 -6.01 -14.80 -4.12
CA LEU A 14 -4.81 -14.48 -4.91
C LEU A 14 -3.55 -15.07 -4.28
N GLU A 15 -3.43 -14.99 -2.96
CA GLU A 15 -2.29 -15.51 -2.18
C GLU A 15 -2.41 -17.01 -1.90
N ARG A 16 -3.60 -17.59 -2.10
CA ARG A 16 -3.96 -18.95 -1.68
C ARG A 16 -3.73 -19.17 -0.17
N ASP A 17 -3.89 -18.10 0.60
CA ASP A 17 -3.71 -18.09 2.05
C ASP A 17 -4.98 -17.58 2.74
N ARG A 18 -5.75 -18.50 3.31
CA ARG A 18 -7.00 -18.21 4.00
C ARG A 18 -6.76 -18.04 5.49
N TRP A 19 -7.09 -16.87 6.00
CA TRP A 19 -7.02 -16.62 7.43
C TRP A 19 -8.26 -17.19 8.12
N GLY A 20 -8.06 -17.81 9.28
CA GLY A 20 -9.15 -18.21 10.16
C GLY A 20 -9.98 -17.02 10.64
N ALA A 21 -10.98 -17.29 11.48
CA ALA A 21 -11.64 -16.20 12.20
C ALA A 21 -10.60 -15.39 13.00
N PRO A 22 -10.74 -14.05 13.07
CA PRO A 22 -9.88 -13.27 13.97
C PRO A 22 -10.03 -13.78 15.41
N PRO A 23 -8.98 -13.69 16.24
CA PRO A 23 -9.06 -14.05 17.65
C PRO A 23 -10.23 -13.34 18.37
N PRO A 24 -10.85 -13.96 19.40
CA PRO A 24 -11.97 -13.34 20.12
C PRO A 24 -11.65 -11.99 20.77
N ASP A 25 -10.38 -11.78 21.11
CA ASP A 25 -9.80 -10.57 21.70
C ASP A 25 -9.11 -9.66 20.66
N ALA A 26 -9.31 -9.93 19.37
CA ALA A 26 -8.73 -9.13 18.30
C ALA A 26 -9.15 -7.67 18.40
N THR A 27 -8.17 -6.78 18.22
CA THR A 27 -8.46 -5.35 18.10
C THR A 27 -9.33 -5.11 16.86
N ARG A 28 -10.04 -3.98 16.85
CA ARG A 28 -10.84 -3.55 15.68
C ARG A 28 -9.99 -3.52 14.39
N LEU A 29 -8.73 -3.11 14.49
CA LEU A 29 -7.78 -3.08 13.38
C LEU A 29 -7.52 -4.48 12.79
N VAL A 30 -7.21 -5.46 13.65
CA VAL A 30 -7.00 -6.85 13.23
C VAL A 30 -8.28 -7.43 12.62
N ALA A 31 -9.42 -7.25 13.28
CA ALA A 31 -10.71 -7.73 12.76
C ALA A 31 -11.05 -7.11 11.39
N THR A 32 -10.75 -5.82 11.21
CA THR A 32 -10.94 -5.12 9.92
C THR A 32 -10.02 -5.70 8.85
N ALA A 33 -8.73 -5.92 9.14
CA ALA A 33 -7.80 -6.50 8.18
C ALA A 33 -8.24 -7.92 7.74
N HIS A 34 -8.68 -8.77 8.67
CA HIS A 34 -9.25 -10.09 8.35
C HIS A 34 -10.47 -9.98 7.43
N ALA A 35 -11.38 -9.04 7.69
CA ALA A 35 -12.57 -8.84 6.86
C ALA A 35 -12.20 -8.35 5.45
N LEU A 36 -11.28 -7.40 5.34
CA LEU A 36 -10.85 -6.83 4.06
C LEU A 36 -10.13 -7.85 3.17
N ARG A 37 -9.34 -8.77 3.75
CA ARG A 37 -8.66 -9.84 2.99
C ARG A 37 -9.61 -10.75 2.21
N ARG A 38 -10.89 -10.82 2.61
CA ARG A 38 -11.94 -11.64 1.99
C ARG A 38 -12.72 -10.90 0.90
N ARG A 39 -12.54 -9.59 0.77
CA ARG A 39 -13.22 -8.80 -0.26
C ARG A 39 -12.44 -8.84 -1.58
N PRO A 40 -13.12 -8.79 -2.73
CA PRO A 40 -12.45 -8.59 -4.02
C PRO A 40 -11.55 -7.35 -3.99
N VAL A 41 -10.31 -7.49 -4.44
CA VAL A 41 -9.32 -6.39 -4.35
C VAL A 41 -9.73 -5.17 -5.16
N GLY A 42 -10.52 -5.34 -6.23
CA GLY A 42 -11.08 -4.24 -7.01
C GLY A 42 -12.18 -3.44 -6.30
N THR A 43 -12.63 -3.87 -5.13
CA THR A 43 -13.63 -3.14 -4.33
C THR A 43 -13.01 -2.40 -3.14
N LEU A 44 -11.72 -2.57 -2.90
CA LEU A 44 -11.02 -1.91 -1.80
C LEU A 44 -10.93 -0.42 -2.07
N THR A 45 -11.26 0.38 -1.05
CA THR A 45 -11.14 1.84 -1.11
C THR A 45 -9.68 2.27 -0.88
N VAL A 46 -9.39 3.56 -1.08
CA VAL A 46 -8.09 4.17 -0.71
C VAL A 46 -7.77 3.90 0.76
N GLU A 47 -8.77 4.05 1.63
CA GLU A 47 -8.66 3.77 3.06
C GLU A 47 -8.31 2.29 3.32
N ASP A 48 -8.97 1.36 2.63
CA ASP A 48 -8.76 -0.08 2.79
C ASP A 48 -7.32 -0.45 2.37
N LEU A 49 -6.85 0.10 1.23
CA LEU A 49 -5.48 -0.08 0.76
C LEU A 49 -4.47 0.47 1.76
N ARG A 50 -4.66 1.72 2.20
CA ARG A 50 -3.80 2.37 3.20
C ARG A 50 -3.76 1.56 4.50
N LEU A 51 -4.90 1.03 4.96
CA LEU A 51 -4.98 0.21 6.17
C LEU A 51 -4.13 -1.06 6.02
N LEU A 52 -4.39 -1.84 4.98
CA LEU A 52 -3.76 -3.14 4.78
C LEU A 52 -2.25 -2.99 4.50
N ILE A 53 -1.86 -2.06 3.63
CA ILE A 53 -0.45 -1.74 3.37
C ILE A 53 0.21 -1.28 4.66
N GLY A 54 -0.44 -0.42 5.43
CA GLY A 54 0.04 0.07 6.72
C GLY A 54 0.35 -1.06 7.73
N GLN A 55 -0.32 -2.21 7.60
CA GLN A 55 -0.16 -3.41 8.43
C GLN A 55 0.72 -4.49 7.76
N ASP A 56 1.40 -4.19 6.66
CA ASP A 56 2.18 -5.16 5.87
C ASP A 56 1.36 -6.36 5.36
N VAL A 57 0.06 -6.17 5.15
CA VAL A 57 -0.85 -7.21 4.67
C VAL A 57 -0.98 -7.15 3.15
N GLY A 58 -0.68 -8.26 2.49
CA GLY A 58 -0.90 -8.46 1.06
C GLY A 58 -0.13 -7.53 0.13
N LEU A 59 1.03 -7.04 0.59
CA LEU A 59 1.91 -6.15 -0.17
C LEU A 59 2.18 -6.58 -1.63
N PRO A 60 2.41 -7.87 -1.96
CA PRO A 60 2.67 -8.29 -3.34
C PRO A 60 1.51 -7.96 -4.30
N VAL A 61 0.28 -7.93 -3.79
CA VAL A 61 -0.93 -7.62 -4.55
C VAL A 61 -1.29 -6.13 -4.41
N LEU A 62 -1.20 -5.59 -3.19
CA LEU A 62 -1.71 -4.25 -2.90
C LEU A 62 -0.79 -3.12 -3.32
N LEU A 63 0.53 -3.30 -3.30
CA LEU A 63 1.45 -2.23 -3.71
C LEU A 63 1.27 -1.84 -5.19
N PRO A 64 1.16 -2.78 -6.16
CA PRO A 64 0.82 -2.43 -7.54
C PRO A 64 -0.50 -1.67 -7.68
N LEU A 65 -1.55 -2.08 -6.95
CA LEU A 65 -2.85 -1.41 -6.97
C LEU A 65 -2.78 -0.01 -6.36
N ALA A 66 -2.05 0.17 -5.26
CA ALA A 66 -1.84 1.49 -4.68
C ALA A 66 -1.07 2.41 -5.62
N VAL A 67 -0.07 1.89 -6.36
CA VAL A 67 0.66 2.68 -7.37
C VAL A 67 -0.24 3.09 -8.54
N GLU A 68 -1.22 2.27 -8.92
CA GLU A 68 -2.24 2.68 -9.91
C GLU A 68 -3.07 3.86 -9.39
N VAL A 69 -3.56 3.78 -8.15
CA VAL A 69 -4.31 4.89 -7.51
C VAL A 69 -3.45 6.15 -7.43
N LEU A 70 -2.20 6.03 -6.97
CA LEU A 70 -1.28 7.15 -6.79
C LEU A 70 -0.81 7.79 -8.11
N ARG A 71 -0.96 7.11 -9.25
CA ARG A 71 -0.73 7.71 -10.57
C ARG A 71 -1.85 8.63 -11.00
N GLU A 72 -3.08 8.29 -10.63
CA GLU A 72 -4.26 9.11 -10.93
C GLU A 72 -4.35 10.28 -9.96
N ASP A 73 -4.11 10.01 -8.67
CA ASP A 73 -4.09 11.02 -7.61
C ASP A 73 -2.96 10.70 -6.59
N PRO A 74 -1.79 11.35 -6.71
CA PRO A 74 -0.67 11.14 -5.79
C PRO A 74 -0.97 11.51 -4.33
N LEU A 75 -2.00 12.33 -4.10
CA LEU A 75 -2.44 12.78 -2.79
C LEU A 75 -3.76 12.12 -2.37
N ALA A 76 -4.12 10.99 -2.98
CA ALA A 76 -5.31 10.22 -2.65
C ALA A 76 -5.47 10.05 -1.14
N GLU A 77 -6.63 10.50 -0.65
CA GLU A 77 -6.98 10.54 0.76
C GLU A 77 -7.81 9.31 1.16
N GLY A 78 -7.36 8.63 2.21
CA GLY A 78 -8.16 7.68 2.97
C GLY A 78 -8.99 8.41 4.03
N HIS A 79 -8.79 8.06 5.30
CA HIS A 79 -9.50 8.68 6.42
C HIS A 79 -8.59 9.44 7.39
N MET A 80 -7.29 9.58 7.10
CA MET A 80 -6.33 10.19 8.02
C MET A 80 -5.96 11.62 7.64
N TYR A 81 -5.42 11.80 6.43
CA TYR A 81 -4.98 13.07 5.87
C TYR A 81 -4.73 12.93 4.37
N GLU A 82 -4.73 14.06 3.64
CA GLU A 82 -4.40 14.11 2.22
C GLU A 82 -3.01 13.48 1.94
N GLY A 83 -2.96 12.50 1.04
CA GLY A 83 -1.76 11.73 0.74
C GLY A 83 -1.40 10.63 1.75
N ASP A 84 -2.34 10.24 2.63
CA ASP A 84 -2.08 9.17 3.60
C ASP A 84 -1.82 7.80 2.97
N LEU A 85 -2.37 7.50 1.79
CA LEU A 85 -2.03 6.29 1.02
C LEU A 85 -0.57 6.32 0.59
N LEU A 86 -0.11 7.45 0.05
CA LEU A 86 1.30 7.63 -0.30
C LEU A 86 2.18 7.47 0.94
N GLY A 87 1.80 8.08 2.07
CA GLY A 87 2.49 7.91 3.34
C GLY A 87 2.58 6.45 3.80
N ALA A 88 1.49 5.67 3.66
CA ALA A 88 1.48 4.25 4.00
C ALA A 88 2.42 3.42 3.11
N VAL A 89 2.49 3.76 1.81
CA VAL A 89 3.39 3.12 0.85
C VAL A 89 4.85 3.47 1.15
N LEU A 90 5.20 4.75 1.28
CA LEU A 90 6.59 5.20 1.47
C LEU A 90 7.22 4.69 2.77
N THR A 91 6.40 4.41 3.78
CA THR A 91 6.87 3.93 5.10
C THR A 91 7.06 2.41 5.18
N ARG A 92 6.83 1.67 4.08
CA ARG A 92 7.16 0.24 4.03
C ARG A 92 8.67 0.03 4.15
N SER A 93 9.06 -1.07 4.79
CA SER A 93 10.47 -1.42 5.00
C SER A 93 11.26 -1.41 3.69
N SER A 94 12.51 -0.95 3.72
CA SER A 94 13.42 -0.99 2.56
C SER A 94 13.58 -2.40 1.99
N ALA A 95 13.48 -3.43 2.83
CA ALA A 95 13.49 -4.82 2.41
C ALA A 95 12.35 -5.16 1.44
N VAL A 96 11.16 -4.56 1.61
CA VAL A 96 10.03 -4.73 0.67
C VAL A 96 10.42 -4.18 -0.70
N TRP A 97 11.05 -3.02 -0.74
CA TRP A 97 11.46 -2.38 -1.99
C TRP A 97 12.62 -3.09 -2.68
N GLY A 98 13.49 -3.77 -1.92
CA GLY A 98 14.50 -4.68 -2.47
C GLY A 98 13.90 -5.89 -3.20
N VAL A 99 12.69 -6.34 -2.81
CA VAL A 99 11.96 -7.42 -3.50
C VAL A 99 11.25 -6.91 -4.77
N TYR A 100 10.87 -5.62 -4.81
CA TYR A 100 10.12 -5.02 -5.91
C TYR A 100 10.81 -3.77 -6.49
N PRO A 101 12.02 -3.89 -7.05
CA PRO A 101 12.82 -2.73 -7.49
C PRO A 101 12.15 -1.94 -8.62
N GLU A 102 11.45 -2.59 -9.55
CA GLU A 102 10.71 -1.89 -10.60
C GLU A 102 9.54 -1.07 -10.04
N LEU A 103 8.90 -1.56 -8.98
CA LEU A 103 7.80 -0.85 -8.32
C LEU A 103 8.34 0.31 -7.47
N ALA A 104 9.46 0.10 -6.78
CA ALA A 104 10.18 1.16 -6.08
C ALA A 104 10.55 2.31 -7.02
N GLY A 105 11.05 1.99 -8.22
CA GLY A 105 11.34 2.98 -9.26
C GLY A 105 10.11 3.76 -9.72
N GLN A 106 8.95 3.09 -9.84
CA GLN A 106 7.69 3.77 -10.18
C GLN A 106 7.25 4.74 -9.08
N VAL A 107 7.34 4.34 -7.82
CA VAL A 107 7.04 5.22 -6.68
C VAL A 107 8.03 6.39 -6.61
N ALA A 108 9.33 6.14 -6.82
CA ALA A 108 10.36 7.18 -6.85
C ALA A 108 10.10 8.22 -7.96
N LEU A 109 9.67 7.79 -9.15
CA LEU A 109 9.28 8.69 -10.23
C LEU A 109 8.03 9.50 -9.87
N LEU A 110 7.03 8.89 -9.25
CA LEU A 110 5.81 9.57 -8.80
C LEU A 110 6.15 10.71 -7.83
N VAL A 111 6.93 10.41 -6.79
CA VAL A 111 7.24 11.41 -5.75
C VAL A 111 8.18 12.52 -6.23
N HIS A 112 9.01 12.27 -7.25
CA HIS A 112 9.88 13.30 -7.82
C HIS A 112 9.10 14.44 -8.48
N GLY A 113 7.88 14.16 -8.97
CA GLY A 113 7.01 15.16 -9.59
C GLY A 113 6.19 15.99 -8.59
N LEU A 114 6.23 15.68 -7.29
CA LEU A 114 5.41 16.35 -6.29
C LEU A 114 6.09 17.59 -5.72
N SER A 115 5.37 18.70 -5.69
CA SER A 115 5.75 19.94 -5.01
C SER A 115 4.80 20.24 -3.85
N ASP A 116 5.16 21.20 -3.00
CA ASP A 116 4.28 21.77 -1.97
C ASP A 116 3.70 20.78 -0.95
N LEU A 117 4.39 19.65 -0.75
CA LEU A 117 4.01 18.64 0.23
C LEU A 117 4.06 19.17 1.67
N ALA A 118 3.08 18.74 2.46
CA ALA A 118 3.08 18.91 3.90
C ALA A 118 4.39 18.38 4.51
N PRO A 119 4.94 19.02 5.58
CA PRO A 119 6.25 18.67 6.11
C PRO A 119 6.45 17.19 6.45
N ASP A 120 5.44 16.55 7.05
CA ASP A 120 5.49 15.13 7.41
C ASP A 120 5.59 14.21 6.17
N LEU A 121 4.79 14.48 5.14
CA LEU A 121 4.82 13.72 3.90
C LEU A 121 6.12 13.93 3.13
N ARG A 122 6.65 15.17 3.13
CA ARG A 122 7.96 15.49 2.56
C ARG A 122 9.08 14.67 3.21
N SER A 123 9.12 14.61 4.54
CA SER A 123 10.11 13.80 5.26
C SER A 123 10.02 12.31 4.91
N LYS A 124 8.81 11.77 4.71
CA LYS A 124 8.61 10.38 4.24
C LYS A 124 9.13 10.17 2.83
N VAL A 125 8.92 11.12 1.92
CA VAL A 125 9.45 11.08 0.55
C VAL A 125 10.98 11.06 0.56
N GLU A 126 11.60 11.97 1.31
CA GLU A 126 13.07 12.04 1.42
C GLU A 126 13.67 10.75 1.99
N ALA A 127 13.08 10.21 3.05
CA ALA A 127 13.51 8.95 3.65
C ALA A 127 13.38 7.77 2.69
N PHE A 128 12.25 7.67 1.97
CA PHE A 128 12.03 6.63 0.97
C PHE A 128 13.05 6.72 -0.18
N VAL A 129 13.22 7.91 -0.78
CA VAL A 129 14.16 8.11 -1.89
C VAL A 129 15.58 7.74 -1.47
N GLY A 130 16.01 8.15 -0.28
CA GLY A 130 17.32 7.77 0.27
C GLY A 130 17.46 6.25 0.45
N ALA A 131 16.42 5.58 0.94
CA ALA A 131 16.44 4.13 1.18
C ALA A 131 16.46 3.28 -0.10
N VAL A 132 15.80 3.74 -1.19
CA VAL A 132 15.76 2.97 -2.45
C VAL A 132 16.93 3.26 -3.38
N GLN A 133 17.60 4.40 -3.24
CA GLN A 133 18.78 4.76 -4.05
C GLN A 133 20.10 4.25 -3.46
N ASN A 134 20.12 3.92 -2.17
CA ASN A 134 21.29 3.39 -1.47
C ASN A 134 20.89 2.17 -0.59
N PRO A 135 20.57 1.03 -1.22
CA PRO A 135 19.96 -0.13 -0.57
C PRO A 135 20.90 -0.90 0.38
#